data_AF-A0A6A5YXB8-F1
#
_entry.id   AF-A0A6A5YXB8-F1
#
_cell.length_a   1.000
_cell.length_b   1.000
_cell.length_c   1.000
_cell.angle_alpha   90.00
_cell.angle_beta   90.00
_cell.angle_gamma   90.00
#
_symmetry.space_group_name_H-M   'P 1'
#
loop_
_entity.id
_entity.type
_entity.pdbx_description
1 polymer ?
#
loop_
_entity_poly.entity_id
_entity_poly.type
_entity_poly.pdbx_seq_one_letter_code
_entity_poly.pdbx_strand_id
1 'polypeptide(L)'
;MYEDNSPSVGDQDHSTSSNDQLEDVHNDADDITRAPLIVETLIDSDGSLLIQPFAQRYLAKTGKSNPCAEREDWLYNRSPATAVDLQKYRKHLIKTGVLKRNAHGTLDDLKVNPERYNSTLHQDLGLCFNTFCTPYSCRQKCCPWRHDKLNEEEVGWLLASGTEFVQKAEVFWSRPCEPVKVTGFRLEYGEKHPCHLL
;
A
#
# COMPACT_ATOMS: atom_id res chain seq x y z
N MET A 1 0.33 32.04 -57.97
CA MET A 1 0.29 33.25 -57.14
C MET A 1 0.43 32.79 -55.70
N TYR A 2 1.48 33.26 -55.04
CA TYR A 2 1.91 32.94 -53.68
C TYR A 2 0.99 33.62 -52.66
N GLU A 3 0.72 32.98 -51.53
CA GLU A 3 0.68 33.66 -50.22
C GLU A 3 1.27 32.73 -49.15
N ASP A 4 2.52 33.05 -48.79
CA ASP A 4 3.25 32.57 -47.62
C ASP A 4 2.61 33.09 -46.33
N ASN A 5 2.41 32.22 -45.35
CA ASN A 5 2.05 32.60 -43.99
C ASN A 5 3.09 32.04 -43.01
N SER A 6 4.16 32.81 -42.83
CA SER A 6 5.17 32.60 -41.78
C SER A 6 4.70 33.29 -40.49
N PRO A 7 4.65 32.61 -39.33
CA PRO A 7 4.47 33.28 -38.06
C PRO A 7 5.79 33.90 -37.58
N SER A 8 5.70 35.18 -37.25
CA SER A 8 6.73 36.06 -36.70
C SER A 8 7.20 35.58 -35.32
N VAL A 9 8.52 35.43 -35.18
CA VAL A 9 9.22 35.23 -33.91
C VAL A 9 9.30 36.60 -33.23
N GLY A 10 8.62 36.75 -32.09
CA GLY A 10 8.68 37.94 -31.26
C GLY A 10 9.66 37.71 -30.11
N ASP A 11 10.78 38.41 -30.16
CA ASP A 11 11.71 38.59 -29.04
C ASP A 11 11.04 39.45 -27.96
N GLN A 12 11.06 38.98 -26.71
CA GLN A 12 10.84 39.83 -25.54
C GLN A 12 11.86 39.49 -24.46
N ASP A 13 12.89 40.34 -24.41
CA ASP A 13 13.77 40.52 -23.27
C ASP A 13 13.01 41.21 -22.14
N HIS A 14 12.96 40.58 -20.96
CA HIS A 14 12.67 41.28 -19.71
C HIS A 14 13.61 40.81 -18.61
N SER A 15 14.75 41.47 -18.56
CA SER A 15 15.59 41.59 -17.37
C SER A 15 14.87 42.48 -16.35
N THR A 16 14.47 41.93 -15.19
CA THR A 16 14.34 42.73 -13.97
C THR A 16 15.01 41.99 -12.82
N SER A 17 15.93 42.74 -12.22
CA SER A 17 16.73 42.43 -11.06
C SER A 17 15.98 42.87 -9.81
N SER A 18 16.28 42.19 -8.70
CA SER A 18 16.30 42.69 -7.30
C SER A 18 15.26 42.08 -6.36
N ASN A 19 15.82 41.42 -5.34
CA ASN A 19 15.46 41.48 -3.92
C ASN A 19 13.98 41.35 -3.53
N ASP A 20 13.65 40.31 -2.74
CA ASP A 20 13.57 40.51 -1.29
C ASP A 20 13.28 39.19 -0.56
N GLN A 21 14.04 39.01 0.51
CA GLN A 21 13.78 38.30 1.77
C GLN A 21 12.49 37.46 1.82
N LEU A 22 12.65 36.13 1.77
CA LEU A 22 11.67 35.18 2.28
C LEU A 22 12.33 34.35 3.38
N GLU A 23 12.10 34.86 4.58
CA GLU A 23 12.01 34.23 5.89
C GLU A 23 12.52 32.78 6.02
N ASP A 24 13.54 32.61 6.86
CA ASP A 24 13.95 31.36 7.48
C ASP A 24 12.76 30.73 8.22
N VAL A 25 12.00 29.90 7.52
CA VAL A 25 11.06 28.96 8.13
C VAL A 25 11.89 27.96 8.92
N HIS A 26 11.98 28.20 10.22
CA HIS A 26 12.38 27.21 11.20
C HIS A 26 11.45 26.01 11.03
N ASN A 27 11.97 24.97 10.37
CA ASN A 27 11.41 23.64 10.47
C ASN A 27 11.73 23.18 11.89
N ASP A 28 10.85 23.53 12.82
CA ASP A 28 10.70 22.80 14.07
C ASP A 28 10.40 21.36 13.66
N ALA A 29 11.47 20.57 13.60
CA ALA A 29 11.40 19.14 13.52
C ALA A 29 10.58 18.72 14.75
N ASP A 30 9.30 18.45 14.51
CA ASP A 30 8.45 17.74 15.45
C ASP A 30 9.26 16.54 15.93
N ASP A 31 9.70 16.66 17.17
CA ASP A 31 10.19 15.61 18.02
C ASP A 31 9.02 14.64 18.22
N ILE A 32 8.74 13.87 17.16
CA ILE A 32 8.00 12.63 17.23
C ILE A 32 8.90 11.72 18.04
N THR A 33 8.80 11.88 19.35
CA THR A 33 9.09 10.89 20.37
C THR A 33 8.42 9.62 19.89
N ARG A 34 9.21 8.85 19.13
CA ARG A 34 8.86 7.58 18.54
C ARG A 34 8.62 6.68 19.73
N ALA A 35 7.37 6.63 20.19
CA ALA A 35 6.95 5.69 21.20
C ALA A 35 7.53 4.35 20.77
N PRO A 36 8.36 3.69 21.60
CA PRO A 36 8.85 2.37 21.25
C PRO A 36 7.59 1.56 20.99
N LEU A 37 7.43 1.09 19.75
CA LEU A 37 6.44 0.08 19.44
C LEU A 37 6.81 -1.07 20.37
N ILE A 38 6.07 -1.19 21.46
CA ILE A 38 5.92 -2.43 22.17
C ILE A 38 5.10 -3.28 21.20
N VAL A 39 5.77 -3.74 20.13
CA VAL A 39 5.54 -5.09 19.66
C VAL A 39 5.77 -5.86 20.93
N GLU A 40 4.70 -6.21 21.63
CA GLU A 40 4.75 -7.26 22.64
C GLU A 40 5.39 -8.40 21.87
N THR A 41 6.68 -8.54 22.12
CA THR A 41 7.46 -9.60 21.56
C THR A 41 6.68 -10.80 22.04
N LEU A 42 6.06 -11.50 21.10
CA LEU A 42 5.41 -12.75 21.38
C LEU A 42 6.57 -13.63 21.81
N ILE A 43 6.84 -13.63 23.10
CA ILE A 43 7.89 -14.41 23.72
C ILE A 43 7.17 -15.69 24.11
N ASP A 44 7.64 -16.82 23.57
CA ASP A 44 7.11 -18.12 23.94
C ASP A 44 7.32 -18.35 25.45
N SER A 45 6.62 -19.32 26.02
CA SER A 45 6.71 -19.61 27.48
C SER A 45 8.14 -19.89 27.98
N ASP A 46 9.09 -20.16 27.07
CA ASP A 46 10.51 -20.42 27.34
C ASP A 46 11.43 -19.18 27.23
N GLY A 47 10.90 -18.00 26.91
CA GLY A 47 11.71 -16.78 26.71
C GLY A 47 12.19 -16.56 25.27
N SER A 48 11.82 -17.43 24.33
CA SER A 48 12.22 -17.32 22.92
C SER A 48 11.33 -16.35 22.15
N LEU A 49 11.93 -15.47 21.35
CA LEU A 49 11.19 -14.61 20.42
C LEU A 49 10.44 -15.49 19.38
N LEU A 50 9.11 -15.48 19.39
CA LEU A 50 8.25 -16.22 18.44
C LEU A 50 8.44 -15.76 16.99
N ILE A 51 8.99 -14.56 16.80
CA ILE A 51 9.25 -13.98 15.48
C ILE A 51 10.76 -13.78 15.33
N GLN A 52 11.51 -14.88 15.23
CA GLN A 52 12.82 -14.79 14.59
C GLN A 52 12.61 -14.50 13.10
N PRO A 53 13.33 -13.53 12.51
CA PRO A 53 13.37 -13.31 11.07
C PRO A 53 13.56 -14.66 10.36
N PHE A 54 12.80 -14.92 9.31
CA PHE A 54 12.85 -16.20 8.57
C PHE A 54 14.28 -16.62 8.21
N ALA A 55 15.13 -15.66 7.85
CA ALA A 55 16.55 -15.89 7.58
C ALA A 55 17.31 -16.49 8.78
N GLN A 56 17.00 -16.08 10.01
CA GLN A 56 17.65 -16.57 11.24
C GLN A 56 17.19 -17.99 11.60
N ARG A 57 15.89 -18.30 11.45
CA ARG A 57 15.37 -19.66 11.62
C ARG A 57 15.94 -20.62 10.57
N TYR A 58 16.03 -20.16 9.33
CA TYR A 58 16.56 -20.95 8.22
C TYR A 58 18.03 -21.32 8.42
N LEU A 59 18.87 -20.34 8.80
CA LEU A 59 20.29 -20.55 9.10
C LEU A 59 20.51 -21.47 10.30
N ALA A 60 19.70 -21.34 11.36
CA ALA A 60 19.84 -22.14 12.58
C ALA A 60 19.44 -23.62 12.41
N LYS A 61 18.47 -23.93 11.53
CA LYS A 61 17.93 -25.29 11.40
C LYS A 61 18.65 -26.19 10.41
N THR A 62 19.16 -25.65 9.30
CA THR A 62 19.45 -26.50 8.13
C THR A 62 20.92 -26.55 7.74
N GLY A 63 21.73 -25.54 8.11
CA GLY A 63 23.12 -25.42 7.65
C GLY A 63 23.27 -25.40 6.12
N LYS A 64 22.18 -25.21 5.37
CA LYS A 64 22.14 -25.27 3.90
C LYS A 64 21.78 -23.91 3.31
N SER A 65 22.22 -23.69 2.08
CA SER A 65 22.32 -22.38 1.42
C SER A 65 21.24 -22.08 0.38
N ASN A 66 20.11 -22.81 0.33
CA ASN A 66 19.09 -22.54 -0.69
C ASN A 66 17.75 -22.05 -0.11
N PRO A 67 17.69 -20.79 0.34
CA PRO A 67 16.51 -20.19 0.96
C PRO A 67 15.30 -20.04 0.02
N CYS A 68 15.44 -20.34 -1.28
CA CYS A 68 14.36 -20.18 -2.26
C CYS A 68 13.27 -21.26 -2.16
N ALA A 69 13.62 -22.53 -1.94
CA ALA A 69 12.63 -23.62 -1.97
C ALA A 69 11.70 -23.61 -0.73
N GLU A 70 12.23 -23.29 0.45
CA GLU A 70 11.41 -23.15 1.66
C GLU A 70 10.60 -21.85 1.67
N ARG A 71 11.06 -20.80 0.98
CA ARG A 71 10.29 -19.57 0.82
C ARG A 71 9.01 -19.82 0.02
N GLU A 72 9.07 -20.63 -1.04
CA GLU A 72 7.88 -21.00 -1.81
C GLU A 72 6.90 -21.82 -0.97
N ASP A 73 7.36 -22.87 -0.29
CA ASP A 73 6.51 -23.68 0.60
C ASP A 73 5.77 -22.82 1.62
N TRP A 74 6.51 -21.88 2.24
CA TRP A 74 5.96 -20.99 3.24
C TRP A 74 4.93 -20.00 2.67
N LEU A 75 5.22 -19.40 1.51
CA LEU A 75 4.32 -18.46 0.84
C LEU A 75 3.01 -19.11 0.39
N TYR A 76 3.06 -20.36 -0.08
CA TYR A 76 1.87 -21.05 -0.59
C TYR A 76 1.09 -21.76 0.52
N ASN A 77 1.75 -22.57 1.36
CA ASN A 77 1.07 -23.45 2.31
C ASN A 77 0.67 -22.77 3.62
N ARG A 78 1.18 -21.55 3.89
CA ARG A 78 0.83 -20.78 5.09
C ARG A 78 0.22 -19.41 4.78
N SER A 79 -0.21 -19.21 3.54
CA SER A 79 -0.98 -18.04 3.18
C SER A 79 -2.31 -18.02 3.96
N PRO A 80 -2.74 -16.85 4.47
CA PRO A 80 -4.05 -16.72 5.08
C PRO A 80 -5.14 -16.93 4.03
N ALA A 81 -6.33 -17.36 4.45
CA ALA A 81 -7.45 -17.60 3.54
C ALA A 81 -7.89 -16.34 2.74
N THR A 82 -7.50 -15.15 3.21
CA THR A 82 -7.75 -13.85 2.56
C THR A 82 -6.75 -13.52 1.45
N ALA A 83 -5.60 -14.21 1.37
CA ALA A 83 -4.64 -14.08 0.28
C ALA A 83 -5.09 -14.97 -0.88
N VAL A 84 -5.45 -14.36 -2.01
CA VAL A 84 -6.05 -15.08 -3.15
C VAL A 84 -5.54 -14.57 -4.49
N ASP A 85 -5.77 -15.33 -5.56
CA ASP A 85 -5.46 -14.89 -6.92
C ASP A 85 -6.52 -13.86 -7.40
N LEU A 86 -6.13 -12.59 -7.39
CA LEU A 86 -6.98 -11.48 -7.80
C LEU A 86 -6.87 -11.12 -9.29
N GLN A 87 -6.16 -11.90 -10.12
CA GLN A 87 -5.95 -11.55 -11.53
C GLN A 87 -7.25 -11.55 -12.32
N LYS A 88 -8.15 -12.51 -12.05
CA LYS A 88 -9.48 -12.57 -12.68
C LYS A 88 -10.34 -11.37 -12.26
N TYR A 89 -10.33 -11.04 -10.97
CA TYR A 89 -11.05 -9.88 -10.43
C TYR A 89 -10.53 -8.57 -11.05
N ARG A 90 -9.21 -8.37 -11.10
CA ARG A 90 -8.58 -7.21 -11.74
C ARG A 90 -8.97 -7.06 -13.21
N LYS A 91 -8.95 -8.16 -13.99
CA LYS A 91 -9.43 -8.16 -15.39
C LYS A 91 -10.90 -7.76 -15.49
N HIS A 92 -11.74 -8.22 -14.56
CA HIS A 92 -13.14 -7.84 -14.50
C HIS A 92 -13.32 -6.33 -14.27
N LEU A 93 -12.59 -5.74 -13.31
CA LEU A 93 -12.66 -4.31 -13.02
C LEU A 93 -12.23 -3.42 -14.20
N ILE A 94 -11.23 -3.86 -14.97
CA ILE A 94 -10.82 -3.18 -16.21
C ILE A 94 -11.94 -3.28 -17.24
N LYS A 95 -12.53 -4.47 -17.41
CA LYS A 95 -13.60 -4.72 -18.38
C LYS A 95 -14.88 -3.91 -18.08
N THR A 96 -15.22 -3.73 -16.82
CA THR A 96 -16.39 -2.94 -16.37
C THR A 96 -16.12 -1.44 -16.30
N GLY A 97 -14.89 -1.00 -16.55
CA GLY A 97 -14.50 0.41 -16.53
C GLY A 97 -14.36 1.02 -15.13
N VAL A 98 -14.37 0.18 -14.08
CA VAL A 98 -14.06 0.61 -12.70
C VAL A 98 -12.60 1.06 -12.61
N LEU A 99 -11.69 0.26 -13.18
CA LEU A 99 -10.29 0.65 -13.35
C LEU A 99 -10.08 1.18 -14.76
N LYS A 100 -9.55 2.41 -14.87
CA LYS A 100 -9.28 3.08 -16.14
C LYS A 100 -7.80 3.17 -16.37
N ARG A 101 -7.37 2.92 -17.61
CA ARG A 101 -6.02 3.27 -18.04
C ARG A 101 -5.94 4.79 -18.20
N ASN A 102 -4.81 5.36 -17.81
CA ASN A 102 -4.56 6.78 -18.06
C ASN A 102 -4.24 7.04 -19.54
N ALA A 103 -3.96 8.30 -19.89
CA ALA A 103 -3.66 8.71 -21.27
C ALA A 103 -2.43 7.98 -21.87
N HIS A 104 -1.53 7.47 -21.03
CA HIS A 104 -0.34 6.72 -21.44
C HIS A 104 -0.60 5.20 -21.54
N GLY A 105 -1.84 4.76 -21.35
CA GLY A 105 -2.21 3.35 -21.36
C GLY A 105 -1.77 2.59 -20.10
N THR A 106 -1.17 3.25 -19.10
CA THR A 106 -0.78 2.62 -17.84
C THR A 106 -1.97 2.57 -16.89
N LEU A 107 -2.04 1.48 -16.11
CA LEU A 107 -3.12 1.28 -15.13
C LEU A 107 -2.64 1.81 -13.78
N ASP A 108 -3.13 2.98 -13.40
CA ASP A 108 -3.04 3.42 -12.00
C ASP A 108 -4.21 2.79 -11.25
N ASP A 109 -4.03 1.54 -10.84
CA ASP A 109 -5.10 0.81 -10.15
C ASP A 109 -5.17 1.13 -8.66
N LEU A 110 -4.19 1.85 -8.08
CA LEU A 110 -4.11 2.08 -6.63
C LEU A 110 -4.04 0.79 -5.79
N LYS A 111 -3.55 -0.32 -6.37
CA LYS A 111 -3.34 -1.57 -5.64
C LYS A 111 -1.89 -1.67 -5.15
N VAL A 112 -1.68 -2.20 -3.95
CA VAL A 112 -0.34 -2.59 -3.50
C VAL A 112 0.17 -3.75 -4.36
N ASN A 113 1.37 -3.62 -4.94
CA ASN A 113 2.05 -4.77 -5.57
C ASN A 113 2.41 -5.80 -4.49
N PRO A 114 2.01 -7.09 -4.61
CA PRO A 114 2.34 -8.15 -3.66
C PRO A 114 3.82 -8.27 -3.29
N GLU A 115 4.73 -7.95 -4.20
CA GLU A 115 6.16 -7.95 -3.95
C GLU A 115 6.57 -7.00 -2.82
N ARG A 116 5.80 -5.92 -2.58
CA ARG A 116 6.07 -4.95 -1.48
C ARG A 116 5.89 -5.54 -0.09
N TYR A 117 5.13 -6.62 0.02
CA TYR A 117 4.95 -7.38 1.26
C TYR A 117 5.46 -8.82 1.11
N ASN A 118 6.45 -9.01 0.22
CA ASN A 118 7.16 -10.27 -0.04
C ASN A 118 6.29 -11.44 -0.51
N SER A 119 5.11 -11.17 -1.05
CA SER A 119 4.19 -12.17 -1.59
C SER A 119 4.25 -12.29 -3.13
N THR A 120 3.40 -13.13 -3.70
CA THR A 120 3.26 -13.37 -5.14
C THR A 120 1.89 -12.90 -5.65
N LEU A 121 1.73 -12.83 -6.97
CA LEU A 121 0.46 -12.46 -7.63
C LEU A 121 -0.68 -13.45 -7.37
N HIS A 122 -0.37 -14.67 -6.94
CA HIS A 122 -1.35 -15.71 -6.60
C HIS A 122 -1.76 -15.69 -5.12
N GLN A 123 -1.00 -14.97 -4.29
CA GLN A 123 -1.22 -14.85 -2.85
C GLN A 123 -1.37 -13.37 -2.50
N ASP A 124 -2.44 -12.76 -3.02
CA ASP A 124 -2.62 -11.32 -3.00
C ASP A 124 -3.73 -10.92 -2.02
N LEU A 125 -3.40 -10.05 -1.06
CA LEU A 125 -4.35 -9.54 -0.07
C LEU A 125 -5.27 -8.44 -0.61
N GLY A 126 -5.04 -7.97 -1.84
CA GLY A 126 -5.91 -6.98 -2.47
C GLY A 126 -5.88 -5.61 -1.81
N LEU A 127 -4.74 -5.22 -1.22
CA LEU A 127 -4.62 -4.01 -0.40
C LEU A 127 -4.63 -2.73 -1.24
N CYS A 128 -5.29 -1.68 -0.74
CA CYS A 128 -5.23 -0.34 -1.34
C CYS A 128 -3.89 0.34 -1.08
N PHE A 129 -3.22 0.80 -2.13
CA PHE A 129 -1.93 1.49 -2.06
C PHE A 129 -1.98 2.75 -1.17
N ASN A 130 -3.02 3.58 -1.32
CA ASN A 130 -3.11 4.81 -0.52
C ASN A 130 -3.18 4.49 0.98
N THR A 131 -3.96 3.49 1.36
CA THR A 131 -4.13 3.11 2.77
C THR A 131 -2.90 2.45 3.38
N PHE A 132 -2.20 1.60 2.62
CA PHE A 132 -1.13 0.77 3.18
C PHE A 132 0.28 1.26 2.86
N CYS A 133 0.45 2.22 1.95
CA CYS A 133 1.76 2.66 1.48
C CYS A 133 1.93 4.18 1.47
N THR A 134 0.92 4.96 1.87
CA THR A 134 1.00 6.42 1.89
C THR A 134 0.35 6.98 3.15
N PRO A 135 0.72 8.21 3.59
CA PRO A 135 0.04 8.87 4.71
C PRO A 135 -1.34 9.46 4.32
N TYR A 136 -1.83 9.24 3.10
CA TYR A 136 -3.02 9.88 2.56
C TYR A 136 -4.23 8.93 2.56
N SER A 137 -5.42 9.48 2.86
CA SER A 137 -6.68 8.76 2.67
C SER A 137 -6.91 8.44 1.19
N CYS A 138 -7.42 7.24 0.91
CA CYS A 138 -7.87 6.92 -0.44
C CYS A 138 -9.00 7.85 -0.87
N ARG A 139 -8.82 8.53 -2.01
CA ARG A 139 -9.80 9.50 -2.54
C ARG A 139 -10.86 8.87 -3.44
N GLN A 140 -10.75 7.56 -3.73
CA GLN A 140 -11.74 6.87 -4.56
C GLN A 140 -12.98 6.51 -3.74
N LYS A 141 -14.15 7.04 -4.13
CA LYS A 141 -15.43 6.74 -3.47
C LYS A 141 -15.76 5.24 -3.45
N CYS A 142 -15.37 4.52 -4.50
CA CYS A 142 -15.60 3.08 -4.65
C CYS A 142 -14.29 2.40 -5.01
N CYS A 143 -13.27 2.53 -4.16
CA CYS A 143 -12.02 1.80 -4.32
C CYS A 143 -12.32 0.29 -4.29
N PRO A 144 -11.88 -0.49 -5.29
CA PRO A 144 -12.14 -1.92 -5.34
C PRO A 144 -11.16 -2.75 -4.48
N TRP A 145 -10.20 -2.08 -3.83
CA TRP A 145 -9.18 -2.72 -3.01
C TRP A 145 -9.50 -2.58 -1.53
N ARG A 146 -9.06 -3.55 -0.74
CA ARG A 146 -9.32 -3.64 0.67
C ARG A 146 -8.67 -2.48 1.44
N HIS A 147 -9.45 -1.95 2.38
CA HIS A 147 -9.06 -0.89 3.31
C HIS A 147 -9.04 -1.34 4.77
N ASP A 148 -9.61 -2.50 5.08
CA ASP A 148 -9.67 -3.01 6.44
C ASP A 148 -8.28 -3.32 6.99
N LYS A 149 -8.11 -3.12 8.29
CA LYS A 149 -6.87 -3.46 9.00
C LYS A 149 -6.48 -4.91 8.70
N LEU A 150 -5.17 -5.16 8.69
CA LEU A 150 -4.65 -6.52 8.67
C LEU A 150 -5.10 -7.25 9.95
N ASN A 151 -5.62 -8.45 9.80
CA ASN A 151 -5.96 -9.31 10.93
C ASN A 151 -4.69 -9.98 11.50
N GLU A 152 -4.82 -10.66 12.64
CA GLU A 152 -3.67 -11.29 13.31
C GLU A 152 -2.98 -12.35 12.45
N GLU A 153 -3.75 -13.14 11.70
CA GLU A 153 -3.23 -14.18 10.80
C GLU A 153 -2.39 -13.57 9.67
N GLU A 154 -2.90 -12.50 9.06
CA GLU A 154 -2.21 -11.74 8.01
C GLU A 154 -0.96 -11.06 8.53
N VAL A 155 -1.02 -10.45 9.72
CA VAL A 155 0.16 -9.85 10.35
C VAL A 155 1.23 -10.92 10.60
N GLY A 156 0.85 -12.07 11.17
CA GLY A 156 1.76 -13.19 11.38
C GLY A 156 2.38 -13.69 10.07
N TRP A 157 1.57 -13.78 9.02
CA TRP A 157 2.02 -14.16 7.68
C TRP A 157 2.94 -13.11 7.02
N LEU A 158 2.69 -11.82 7.21
CA LEU A 158 3.59 -10.81 6.65
C LEU A 158 4.90 -10.74 7.44
N LEU A 159 4.85 -10.79 8.78
CA LEU A 159 6.02 -10.69 9.65
C LEU A 159 7.06 -11.79 9.40
N ALA A 160 6.62 -13.01 9.09
CA ALA A 160 7.55 -14.09 8.79
C ALA A 160 8.22 -13.94 7.42
N SER A 161 7.66 -13.15 6.50
CA SER A 161 8.36 -12.76 5.27
C SER A 161 9.25 -11.52 5.44
N GLY A 162 8.98 -10.69 6.46
CA GLY A 162 9.72 -9.48 6.81
C GLY A 162 8.87 -8.48 7.59
N THR A 163 9.49 -7.57 8.34
CA THR A 163 8.78 -6.65 9.24
C THR A 163 8.46 -5.29 8.63
N GLU A 164 9.18 -4.88 7.58
CA GLU A 164 9.13 -3.51 7.06
C GLU A 164 7.74 -3.09 6.59
N PHE A 165 7.03 -3.99 5.89
CA PHE A 165 5.70 -3.68 5.38
C PHE A 165 4.70 -3.51 6.51
N VAL A 166 4.72 -4.41 7.51
CA VAL A 166 3.79 -4.36 8.66
C VAL A 166 3.98 -3.07 9.46
N GLN A 167 5.23 -2.69 9.73
CA GLN A 167 5.53 -1.45 10.44
C GLN A 167 5.05 -0.21 9.67
N LYS A 168 5.22 -0.18 8.35
CA LYS A 168 4.70 0.91 7.51
C LYS A 168 3.17 0.91 7.45
N ALA A 169 2.57 -0.26 7.29
CA ALA A 169 1.12 -0.44 7.24
C ALA A 169 0.45 0.06 8.52
N GLU A 170 1.04 -0.19 9.70
CA GLU A 170 0.52 0.30 10.98
C GLU A 170 0.51 1.84 11.06
N VAL A 171 1.58 2.48 10.60
CA VAL A 171 1.70 3.96 10.57
C VAL A 171 0.74 4.59 9.55
N PHE A 172 0.55 3.96 8.39
CA PHE A 172 -0.28 4.51 7.33
C PHE A 172 -1.77 4.22 7.53
N TRP A 173 -2.12 3.02 7.99
CA TRP A 173 -3.51 2.67 8.27
C TRP A 173 -4.11 3.52 9.39
N SER A 174 -3.28 3.96 10.35
CA SER A 174 -3.70 4.86 11.43
C SER A 174 -3.98 6.31 10.98
N ARG A 175 -3.78 6.66 9.69
CA ARG A 175 -3.90 8.03 9.19
C ARG A 175 -4.64 8.14 7.84
N PRO A 176 -5.60 9.06 7.68
CA PRO A 176 -6.24 9.94 8.67
C PRO A 176 -7.64 9.42 9.07
N CYS A 177 -7.82 9.06 10.35
CA CYS A 177 -9.04 8.50 10.95
C CYS A 177 -9.58 7.25 10.25
N GLU A 178 -10.09 6.29 11.03
CA GLU A 178 -10.88 5.20 10.45
C GLU A 178 -11.91 5.79 9.48
N PRO A 179 -12.11 5.20 8.28
CA PRO A 179 -13.17 5.66 7.39
C PRO A 179 -14.45 5.71 8.21
N VAL A 180 -15.02 6.91 8.35
CA VAL A 180 -16.21 7.14 9.18
C VAL A 180 -17.26 6.13 8.73
N LYS A 181 -17.51 5.12 9.56
CA LYS A 181 -18.63 4.23 9.38
C LYS A 181 -19.85 5.12 9.49
N VAL A 182 -20.48 5.45 8.36
CA VAL A 182 -21.68 6.27 8.32
C VAL A 182 -22.80 5.45 8.96
N THR A 183 -22.85 5.46 10.28
CA THR A 183 -23.88 4.83 11.11
C THR A 183 -24.94 5.88 11.33
N GLY A 184 -25.89 6.02 10.39
CA GLY A 184 -26.97 6.98 10.58
C GLY A 184 -27.79 7.42 9.36
N PHE A 185 -27.39 7.09 8.13
CA PHE A 185 -28.31 7.23 7.00
C PHE A 185 -29.10 5.94 6.85
N ARG A 186 -30.31 5.93 7.43
CA ARG A 186 -31.38 5.00 7.04
C ARG A 186 -31.75 5.32 5.59
N LEU A 187 -30.99 4.75 4.66
CA LEU A 187 -31.36 4.70 3.26
C LEU A 187 -32.49 3.67 3.14
N GLU A 188 -33.73 4.14 3.19
CA GLU A 188 -34.84 3.42 2.58
C GLU A 188 -34.70 3.53 1.05
N TYR A 189 -33.66 2.89 0.52
CA TYR A 189 -33.55 2.55 -0.89
C TYR A 189 -32.99 1.13 -0.96
N GLY A 190 -33.82 0.24 -1.46
CA GLY A 190 -33.56 -1.19 -1.51
C GLY A 190 -32.27 -1.55 -2.24
N GLU A 191 -31.65 -2.61 -1.72
CA GLU A 191 -30.79 -3.55 -2.43
C GLU A 191 -29.48 -3.04 -3.05
N LYS A 192 -28.38 -3.53 -2.45
CA LYS A 192 -27.00 -3.70 -2.97
C LYS A 192 -26.05 -2.51 -2.80
N HIS A 193 -25.47 -2.41 -1.59
CA HIS A 193 -24.15 -1.81 -1.40
C HIS A 193 -23.06 -2.75 -1.97
N PRO A 194 -22.27 -2.35 -2.99
CA PRO A 194 -21.29 -3.22 -3.62
C PRO A 194 -19.89 -3.16 -3.00
N CYS A 195 -19.71 -2.51 -1.84
CA CYS A 195 -18.38 -2.29 -1.23
C CYS A 195 -17.92 -3.40 -0.25
N HIS A 196 -18.69 -4.47 -0.06
CA HIS A 196 -18.31 -5.63 0.77
C HIS A 196 -18.20 -6.93 -0.05
N LEU A 197 -17.52 -6.87 -1.20
CA LEU A 197 -17.17 -8.07 -1.96
C LEU A 197 -15.65 -8.18 -2.02
N LEU A 198 -15.06 -8.65 -0.92
CA LEU A 198 -13.94 -9.57 -0.82
C LEU A 198 -13.83 -10.03 0.63
#